data_AF-A0A1B1E218-F1
#
_entry.id   AF-A0A1B1E218-F1
#
_cell.length_a   1.000
_cell.length_b   1.000
_cell.length_c   1.000
_cell.angle_alpha   90.00
_cell.angle_beta   90.00
_cell.angle_gamma   90.00
#
_symmetry.space_group_name_H-M   'P 1'
#
loop_
_entity.id
_entity.type
_entity.pdbx_description
1 polymer ?
#
loop_
_entity_poly.entity_id
_entity_poly.type
_entity_poly.pdbx_seq_one_letter_code
_entity_poly.pdbx_strand_id
1 'polypeptide(L)'
;MTSKDEDKIFGPLKERWLDVNEFRGMSKRTGETQLFRKIGGWVNEMLKEMLNEGSKGIAEGLCAEVMEEGRRMTESELEVCAFIVKNLWDMRTRSKDQCGKGNINEDMKEFIQCEVLNMWLYEYQNAHCKTANNVIGGAFEAMKKLDGEFKMNAGCKECAPKRLDLIEINGHPMLGTILSIVKGEQKVMKLIEKEPKDPCPQQQPHLTTAAAKGTTAITPEEQFANILEGWLKQGTVSNENGAIIS
;
A
#
# COMPACT_ATOMS: atom_id res chain seq x y z
N MET A 1 -3.47 -0.96 -28.05
CA MET A 1 -3.07 0.41 -27.66
C MET A 1 -2.80 0.35 -26.16
N THR A 2 -1.53 0.26 -25.76
CA THR A 2 -1.14 0.25 -24.36
C THR A 2 -1.45 1.62 -23.78
N SER A 3 -2.32 1.66 -22.77
CA SER A 3 -2.58 2.86 -21.99
C SER A 3 -1.24 3.43 -21.51
N LYS A 4 -0.94 4.67 -21.89
CA LYS A 4 0.21 5.44 -21.39
C LYS A 4 -0.08 5.94 -19.97
N ASP A 5 -0.51 5.08 -19.07
CA ASP A 5 -0.26 5.30 -17.65
C ASP A 5 1.21 4.98 -17.43
N GLU A 6 2.04 5.94 -17.84
CA GLU A 6 3.48 5.92 -17.71
C GLU A 6 3.81 5.72 -16.22
N ASP A 7 4.80 4.88 -15.95
CA ASP A 7 5.38 4.69 -14.62
C ASP A 7 6.01 6.03 -14.15
N LYS A 8 5.21 6.86 -13.49
CA LYS A 8 5.59 8.23 -13.09
C LYS A 8 6.43 8.26 -11.81
N ILE A 9 6.45 7.18 -11.02
CA ILE A 9 7.11 7.15 -9.71
C ILE A 9 8.29 6.20 -9.72
N PHE A 10 8.06 4.91 -10.00
CA PHE A 10 9.10 3.90 -9.92
C PHE A 10 10.15 4.08 -11.03
N GLY A 11 9.73 4.43 -12.24
CA GLY A 11 10.60 4.59 -13.41
C GLY A 11 11.72 5.62 -13.17
N PRO A 12 11.38 6.88 -12.83
CA PRO A 12 12.38 7.88 -12.47
C PRO A 12 13.23 7.48 -11.25
N LEU A 13 12.65 6.81 -10.26
CA LEU A 13 13.36 6.36 -9.06
C LEU A 13 14.38 5.26 -9.39
N LYS A 14 14.02 4.33 -10.27
CA LYS A 14 14.87 3.26 -10.81
C LYS A 14 16.05 3.85 -11.58
N GLU A 15 15.80 4.77 -12.52
CA GLU A 15 16.89 5.37 -13.30
C GLU A 15 17.87 6.13 -12.40
N ARG A 16 17.38 6.91 -11.42
CA ARG A 16 18.23 7.56 -10.41
C ARG A 16 19.04 6.55 -9.59
N TRP A 17 18.41 5.45 -9.18
CA TRP A 17 19.08 4.40 -8.42
C TRP A 17 20.21 3.74 -9.22
N LEU A 18 19.97 3.47 -10.50
CA LEU A 18 20.97 2.92 -11.42
C LEU A 18 22.14 3.90 -11.65
N ASP A 19 21.86 5.20 -11.74
CA ASP A 19 22.86 6.25 -11.91
C ASP A 19 23.79 6.37 -10.69
N VAL A 20 23.22 6.44 -9.47
CA VAL A 20 23.97 6.65 -8.23
C VAL A 20 24.82 5.44 -7.85
N ASN A 21 24.34 4.22 -8.12
CA ASN A 21 25.09 3.00 -7.81
C ASN A 21 26.13 2.65 -8.90
N GLU A 22 26.55 3.65 -9.68
CA GLU A 22 27.67 3.60 -10.63
C GLU A 22 27.61 2.42 -11.61
N PHE A 23 26.41 2.03 -12.05
CA PHE A 23 26.26 1.12 -13.19
C PHE A 23 26.68 1.76 -14.52
N ARG A 24 27.27 2.96 -14.50
CA ARG A 24 27.92 3.64 -15.62
C ARG A 24 29.14 2.85 -16.08
N GLY A 25 28.93 1.95 -17.03
CA GLY A 25 29.96 1.10 -17.63
C GLY A 25 29.66 -0.39 -17.53
N MET A 26 28.71 -0.79 -16.69
CA MET A 26 28.11 -2.12 -16.73
C MET A 26 26.89 -2.12 -17.66
N SER A 27 26.48 -3.31 -18.11
CA SER A 27 25.22 -3.41 -18.85
C SER A 27 24.06 -2.99 -17.94
N LYS A 28 23.11 -2.20 -18.46
CA LYS A 28 21.87 -1.81 -17.74
C LYS A 28 21.19 -3.00 -17.07
N ARG A 29 21.17 -4.14 -17.78
CA ARG A 29 20.64 -5.42 -17.30
C ARG A 29 21.30 -5.92 -16.01
N THR A 30 22.60 -5.71 -15.84
CA THR A 30 23.32 -6.06 -14.60
C THR A 30 22.82 -5.22 -13.44
N GLY A 31 22.67 -3.91 -13.62
CA GLY A 31 22.15 -3.00 -12.60
C GLY A 31 20.71 -3.31 -12.22
N GLU A 32 19.85 -3.56 -13.21
CA GLU A 32 18.46 -3.98 -13.00
C GLU A 32 18.37 -5.31 -12.24
N THR A 33 19.25 -6.28 -12.54
CA THR A 33 19.31 -7.55 -11.80
C THR A 33 19.70 -7.34 -10.33
N GLN A 34 20.62 -6.40 -10.05
CA GLN A 34 20.98 -6.05 -8.67
C GLN A 34 19.84 -5.34 -7.94
N LEU A 35 19.15 -4.41 -8.61
CA LEU A 35 17.98 -3.74 -8.07
C LEU A 35 16.87 -4.75 -7.73
N PHE A 36 16.59 -5.71 -8.62
CA PHE A 36 15.63 -6.80 -8.38
C PHE A 36 15.94 -7.53 -7.06
N ARG A 37 17.21 -7.93 -6.85
CA ARG A 37 17.65 -8.61 -5.63
C ARG A 37 17.51 -7.73 -4.39
N LYS A 38 17.85 -6.43 -4.52
CA LYS A 38 17.71 -5.46 -3.43
C LYS A 38 16.26 -5.29 -3.00
N ILE A 39 15.34 -5.18 -3.96
CA ILE A 39 13.90 -5.12 -3.68
C ILE A 39 13.43 -6.37 -2.95
N GLY A 40 13.81 -7.56 -3.42
CA GLY A 40 13.51 -8.80 -2.70
C GLY A 40 14.04 -8.80 -1.26
N GLY A 41 15.23 -8.23 -1.03
CA GLY A 41 15.78 -8.00 0.31
C GLY A 41 14.91 -7.07 1.17
N TRP A 42 14.55 -5.90 0.65
CA TRP A 42 13.72 -4.92 1.35
C TRP A 42 12.32 -5.43 1.66
N VAL A 43 11.71 -6.22 0.76
CA VAL A 43 10.40 -6.86 1.01
C VAL A 43 10.50 -7.82 2.19
N ASN A 44 11.51 -8.69 2.22
CA ASN A 44 11.71 -9.63 3.33
C ASN A 44 12.04 -8.92 4.64
N GLU A 45 12.80 -7.83 4.59
CA GLU A 45 13.10 -7.01 5.75
C GLU A 45 11.82 -6.39 6.31
N MET A 46 11.00 -5.78 5.45
CA MET A 46 9.73 -5.19 5.87
C MET A 46 8.79 -6.23 6.49
N LEU A 47 8.64 -7.42 5.90
CA LEU A 47 7.77 -8.45 6.46
C LEU A 47 8.20 -8.86 7.87
N LYS A 48 9.51 -8.87 8.17
CA LYS A 48 10.01 -9.09 9.53
C LYS A 48 9.69 -7.90 10.45
N GLU A 49 9.86 -6.67 9.96
CA GLU A 49 9.51 -5.46 10.70
C GLU A 49 8.01 -5.40 11.02
N MET A 50 7.15 -5.81 10.09
CA MET A 50 5.70 -5.89 10.27
C MET A 50 5.30 -6.80 11.45
N LEU A 51 6.16 -7.72 11.85
CA LEU A 51 5.94 -8.65 12.97
C LEU A 51 6.59 -8.18 14.29
N ASN A 52 7.31 -7.05 14.28
CA ASN A 52 7.91 -6.50 15.49
C ASN A 52 6.83 -5.82 16.36
N GLU A 53 7.00 -5.86 17.69
CA GLU A 53 6.04 -5.32 18.66
C GLU A 53 6.36 -3.87 19.10
N GLY A 54 7.48 -3.28 18.62
CA GLY A 54 8.08 -2.06 19.15
C GLY A 54 7.20 -0.80 19.25
N SER A 55 6.12 -0.69 18.46
CA SER A 55 5.19 0.45 18.45
C SER A 55 3.71 0.03 18.58
N LYS A 56 3.45 -1.23 18.96
CA LYS A 56 2.10 -1.79 19.01
C LYS A 56 1.17 -1.06 19.98
N GLY A 57 1.63 -0.76 21.21
CA GLY A 57 0.78 -0.09 22.21
C GLY A 57 0.34 1.32 21.80
N ILE A 58 1.19 2.06 21.06
CA ILE A 58 0.83 3.37 20.49
C ILE A 58 -0.27 3.19 19.45
N ALA A 59 -0.10 2.21 18.55
CA ALA A 59 -1.06 1.93 17.50
C ALA A 59 -2.44 1.46 18.03
N GLU A 60 -2.45 0.61 19.06
CA GLU A 60 -3.68 0.16 19.73
C GLU A 60 -4.45 1.33 20.36
N GLY A 61 -3.75 2.24 21.05
CA GLY A 61 -4.35 3.43 21.64
C GLY A 61 -5.00 4.34 20.58
N LEU A 62 -4.28 4.60 19.48
CA LEU A 62 -4.79 5.44 18.40
C LEU A 62 -6.01 4.82 17.71
N CYS A 63 -6.01 3.50 17.49
CA CYS A 63 -7.15 2.80 16.88
C CYS A 63 -8.36 2.75 17.81
N ALA A 64 -8.17 2.63 19.13
CA ALA A 64 -9.27 2.63 20.10
C ALA A 64 -10.03 3.96 20.14
N GLU A 65 -9.37 5.07 19.79
CA GLU A 65 -9.96 6.42 19.77
C GLU A 65 -10.68 6.75 18.45
N VAL A 66 -10.48 5.95 17.42
CA VAL A 66 -11.17 6.12 16.14
C VAL A 66 -12.55 5.46 16.21
N MET A 67 -13.58 6.27 15.95
CA MET A 67 -14.94 5.79 15.75
C MET A 67 -15.31 6.04 14.30
N GLU A 68 -15.62 4.97 13.57
CA GLU A 68 -16.11 5.08 12.19
C GLU A 68 -17.62 4.84 12.20
N GLU A 69 -18.39 5.77 11.63
CA GLU A 69 -19.86 5.73 11.59
C GLU A 69 -20.52 5.61 12.98
N GLY A 70 -19.85 6.08 14.04
CA GLY A 70 -20.34 5.99 15.41
C GLY A 70 -20.29 4.58 16.02
N ARG A 71 -19.68 3.60 15.32
CA ARG A 71 -19.44 2.26 15.84
C ARG A 71 -18.00 2.14 16.34
N ARG A 72 -17.82 1.43 17.46
CA ARG A 72 -16.50 0.99 17.93
C ARG A 72 -16.03 -0.24 17.14
N MET A 73 -14.75 -0.28 16.81
CA MET A 73 -14.12 -1.47 16.25
C MET A 73 -14.27 -2.67 17.19
N THR A 74 -14.44 -3.87 16.62
CA THR A 74 -14.30 -5.11 17.38
C THR A 74 -12.84 -5.33 17.80
N GLU A 75 -12.58 -6.31 18.68
CA GLU A 75 -11.21 -6.63 19.10
C GLU A 75 -10.32 -7.03 17.92
N SER A 76 -10.86 -7.80 16.97
CA SER A 76 -10.16 -8.22 15.75
C SER A 76 -9.94 -7.08 14.76
N GLU A 77 -10.93 -6.22 14.55
CA GLU A 77 -10.80 -5.00 13.75
C GLU A 77 -9.74 -4.06 14.34
N LEU A 78 -9.71 -3.94 15.67
CA LEU A 78 -8.73 -3.14 16.39
C LEU A 78 -7.32 -3.73 16.25
N GLU A 79 -7.15 -5.05 16.31
CA GLU A 79 -5.86 -5.71 16.07
C GLU A 79 -5.33 -5.40 14.65
N VAL A 80 -6.21 -5.45 13.64
CA VAL A 80 -5.82 -5.12 12.26
C VAL A 80 -5.54 -3.63 12.09
N CYS A 81 -6.38 -2.76 12.64
CA CYS A 81 -6.12 -1.32 12.64
C CYS A 81 -4.76 -1.01 13.27
N ALA A 82 -4.50 -1.57 14.46
CA ALA A 82 -3.23 -1.37 15.16
C ALA A 82 -2.05 -1.90 14.33
N PHE A 83 -2.20 -3.03 13.65
CA PHE A 83 -1.19 -3.53 12.73
C PHE A 83 -0.89 -2.53 11.61
N ILE A 84 -1.91 -1.93 10.98
CA ILE A 84 -1.74 -0.94 9.90
C ILE A 84 -1.08 0.34 10.45
N VAL A 85 -1.63 0.92 11.51
CA VAL A 85 -1.11 2.16 12.15
C VAL A 85 0.33 1.99 12.58
N LYS A 86 0.67 0.85 13.20
CA LYS A 86 2.04 0.54 13.62
C LYS A 86 3.02 0.59 12.46
N ASN A 87 2.69 -0.07 11.34
CA ASN A 87 3.56 -0.12 10.18
C ASN A 87 3.71 1.25 9.51
N LEU A 88 2.63 2.02 9.40
CA LEU A 88 2.67 3.39 8.90
C LEU A 88 3.53 4.29 9.79
N TRP A 89 3.38 4.17 11.12
CA TRP A 89 4.15 4.90 12.11
C TRP A 89 5.64 4.58 12.06
N ASP A 90 6.00 3.30 11.95
CA ASP A 90 7.38 2.85 11.89
C ASP A 90 8.07 3.33 10.60
N MET A 91 7.39 3.21 9.44
CA MET A 91 7.87 3.77 8.18
C MET A 91 8.11 5.28 8.32
N ARG A 92 7.11 6.01 8.84
CA ARG A 92 7.21 7.46 9.05
C ARG A 92 8.37 7.84 9.97
N THR A 93 8.55 7.13 11.07
CA THR A 93 9.61 7.43 12.05
C THR A 93 10.99 7.25 11.44
N ARG A 94 11.19 6.21 10.63
CA ARG A 94 12.44 6.02 9.86
C ARG A 94 12.63 7.10 8.79
N SER A 95 11.56 7.44 8.07
CA SER A 95 11.62 8.47 7.02
C SER A 95 11.95 9.84 7.58
N LYS A 96 11.48 10.23 8.78
CA LYS A 96 11.84 11.51 9.42
C LYS A 96 13.35 11.75 9.47
N ASP A 97 14.14 10.69 9.67
CA ASP A 97 15.59 10.79 9.78
C ASP A 97 16.32 10.74 8.45
N GLN A 98 15.68 10.34 7.36
CA GLN A 98 16.37 9.99 6.11
C GLN A 98 15.86 10.74 4.88
N CYS A 99 14.59 11.09 4.91
CA CYS A 99 13.89 11.72 3.83
C CYS A 99 14.45 13.11 3.50
N GLY A 100 14.60 13.39 2.20
CA GLY A 100 15.17 14.65 1.71
C GLY A 100 16.69 14.76 1.87
N LYS A 101 17.37 13.76 2.47
CA LYS A 101 18.84 13.71 2.52
C LYS A 101 19.49 13.22 1.22
N GLY A 102 18.67 12.91 0.20
CA GLY A 102 19.14 12.51 -1.14
C GLY A 102 19.70 11.09 -1.22
N ASN A 103 19.44 10.23 -0.22
CA ASN A 103 19.87 8.84 -0.25
C ASN A 103 18.89 7.99 -1.07
N ILE A 104 19.25 7.71 -2.32
CA ILE A 104 18.41 6.97 -3.26
C ILE A 104 18.08 5.53 -2.80
N ASN A 105 18.92 4.92 -1.96
CA ASN A 105 18.63 3.58 -1.42
C ASN A 105 17.47 3.63 -0.43
N GLU A 106 17.41 4.68 0.39
CA GLU A 106 16.32 4.88 1.35
C GLU A 106 15.05 5.32 0.63
N ASP A 107 15.16 6.24 -0.34
CA ASP A 107 14.01 6.65 -1.18
C ASP A 107 13.36 5.41 -1.86
N MET A 108 14.19 4.51 -2.41
CA MET A 108 13.73 3.28 -3.04
C MET A 108 13.19 2.28 -2.02
N LYS A 109 13.85 2.12 -0.87
CA LYS A 109 13.37 1.24 0.21
C LYS A 109 12.01 1.69 0.71
N GLU A 110 11.83 2.97 1.01
CA GLU A 110 10.55 3.55 1.46
C GLU A 110 9.44 3.33 0.44
N PHE A 111 9.73 3.56 -0.84
CA PHE A 111 8.78 3.25 -1.92
C PHE A 111 8.34 1.78 -1.89
N ILE A 112 9.28 0.84 -1.85
CA ILE A 112 8.98 -0.60 -1.79
C ILE A 112 8.24 -0.97 -0.51
N GLN A 113 8.58 -0.34 0.62
CA GLN A 113 7.89 -0.58 1.87
C GLN A 113 6.41 -0.18 1.77
N CYS A 114 6.14 0.98 1.18
CA CYS A 114 4.76 1.40 0.94
C CYS A 114 4.00 0.44 0.01
N GLU A 115 4.65 -0.07 -1.06
CA GLU A 115 4.04 -1.05 -1.97
C GLU A 115 3.76 -2.39 -1.27
N VAL A 116 4.62 -2.85 -0.37
CA VAL A 116 4.39 -4.06 0.45
C VAL A 116 3.19 -3.88 1.38
N LEU A 117 3.07 -2.72 2.04
CA LEU A 117 1.90 -2.44 2.88
C LEU A 117 0.62 -2.38 2.04
N ASN A 118 0.62 -1.64 0.93
CA ASN A 118 -0.53 -1.56 0.02
C ASN A 118 -0.92 -2.93 -0.54
N MET A 119 0.05 -3.81 -0.81
CA MET A 119 -0.20 -5.18 -1.22
C MET A 119 -0.89 -5.99 -0.13
N TRP A 120 -0.45 -5.86 1.12
CA TRP A 120 -1.10 -6.51 2.25
C TRP A 120 -2.52 -5.97 2.48
N LEU A 121 -2.71 -4.65 2.40
CA LEU A 121 -4.03 -4.00 2.51
C LEU A 121 -5.00 -4.51 1.43
N TYR A 122 -4.52 -4.69 0.20
CA TYR A 122 -5.31 -5.28 -0.89
C TYR A 122 -5.77 -6.70 -0.56
N GLU A 123 -4.88 -7.55 -0.02
CA GLU A 123 -5.23 -8.91 0.35
C GLU A 123 -6.23 -8.95 1.51
N TYR A 124 -6.06 -8.08 2.52
CA TYR A 124 -7.02 -7.93 3.61
C TYR A 124 -8.40 -7.50 3.08
N GLN A 125 -8.43 -6.48 2.23
CA GLN A 125 -9.64 -5.97 1.60
C GLN A 125 -10.38 -7.02 0.77
N ASN A 126 -9.64 -7.80 -0.03
CA ASN A 126 -10.20 -8.88 -0.83
C ASN A 126 -10.83 -9.98 0.03
N ALA A 127 -10.26 -10.24 1.21
CA ALA A 127 -10.75 -11.25 2.15
C ALA A 127 -11.92 -10.73 3.02
N HIS A 128 -11.96 -9.43 3.30
CA HIS A 128 -12.85 -8.81 4.28
C HIS A 128 -13.63 -7.61 3.73
N CYS A 129 -14.40 -7.81 2.66
CA CYS A 129 -14.89 -6.69 1.85
C CYS A 129 -15.74 -5.68 2.61
N LYS A 130 -16.57 -6.13 3.55
CA LYS A 130 -17.50 -5.27 4.27
C LYS A 130 -16.82 -4.51 5.41
N THR A 131 -15.84 -5.13 6.07
CA THR A 131 -15.18 -4.54 7.24
C THR A 131 -13.90 -3.78 6.88
N ALA A 132 -13.28 -4.09 5.74
CA ALA A 132 -12.02 -3.51 5.35
C ALA A 132 -12.06 -1.98 5.21
N ASN A 133 -13.16 -1.40 4.72
CA ASN A 133 -13.29 0.06 4.63
C ASN A 133 -13.09 0.70 5.99
N ASN A 134 -13.77 0.15 7.00
CA ASN A 134 -13.79 0.74 8.33
C ASN A 134 -12.44 0.53 9.03
N VAL A 135 -11.82 -0.61 8.83
CA VAL A 135 -10.53 -0.89 9.49
C VAL A 135 -9.40 -0.09 8.83
N ILE A 136 -9.35 -0.08 7.50
CA ILE A 136 -8.32 0.66 6.75
C ILE A 136 -8.56 2.16 6.91
N GLY A 137 -9.78 2.63 6.68
CA GLY A 137 -10.19 4.04 6.84
C GLY A 137 -9.82 4.56 8.23
N GLY A 138 -10.24 3.85 9.27
CA GLY A 138 -9.91 4.22 10.64
C GLY A 138 -8.41 4.23 10.95
N ALA A 139 -7.62 3.31 10.40
CA ALA A 139 -6.16 3.32 10.56
C ALA A 139 -5.49 4.57 9.95
N PHE A 140 -5.93 4.99 8.76
CA PHE A 140 -5.41 6.21 8.14
C PHE A 140 -5.94 7.47 8.83
N GLU A 141 -7.15 7.45 9.39
CA GLU A 141 -7.64 8.54 10.24
C GLU A 141 -6.81 8.68 11.53
N ALA A 142 -6.48 7.56 12.18
CA ALA A 142 -5.57 7.52 13.33
C ALA A 142 -4.21 8.16 12.99
N MET A 143 -3.64 7.84 11.82
CA MET A 143 -2.39 8.45 11.36
C MET A 143 -2.51 9.95 11.11
N LYS A 144 -3.63 10.42 10.54
CA LYS A 144 -3.88 11.86 10.35
C LYS A 144 -3.98 12.64 11.65
N LYS A 145 -4.53 12.04 12.72
CA LYS A 145 -4.58 12.69 14.05
C LYS A 145 -3.18 12.99 14.57
N LEU A 146 -2.22 12.10 14.29
CA LEU A 146 -0.80 12.32 14.61
C LEU A 146 -0.15 13.40 13.75
N ASP A 147 -0.61 13.63 12.50
CA ASP A 147 -0.07 14.70 11.65
C ASP A 147 -0.32 16.09 12.20
N GLY A 148 -1.45 16.30 12.87
CA GLY A 148 -1.75 17.57 13.54
C GLY A 148 -0.72 17.91 14.63
N GLU A 149 -0.10 16.89 15.22
CA GLU A 149 0.89 17.03 16.29
C GLU A 149 2.34 17.10 15.75
N PHE A 150 2.59 16.56 14.55
CA PHE A 150 3.91 16.46 13.94
C PHE A 150 3.99 17.21 12.60
N LYS A 151 4.42 18.47 12.63
CA LYS A 151 4.79 19.23 11.41
C LYS A 151 5.84 18.45 10.63
N MET A 152 5.46 17.84 9.50
CA MET A 152 6.41 17.16 8.63
C MET A 152 7.24 18.18 7.84
N ASN A 153 8.54 17.92 7.74
CA ASN A 153 9.40 18.62 6.81
C ASN A 153 8.99 18.20 5.39
N ALA A 154 8.94 19.16 4.47
CA ALA A 154 8.27 19.08 3.15
C ALA A 154 8.86 18.07 2.12
N GLY A 155 9.63 17.06 2.54
CA GLY A 155 10.34 16.16 1.63
C GLY A 155 9.73 14.77 1.44
N CYS A 156 8.90 14.29 2.39
CA CYS A 156 8.51 12.86 2.42
C CYS A 156 7.12 12.69 1.86
N LYS A 157 6.98 11.80 0.89
CA LYS A 157 5.66 11.39 0.45
C LYS A 157 5.12 10.40 1.46
N GLU A 158 4.04 10.77 2.11
CA GLU A 158 3.33 9.85 2.98
C GLU A 158 2.90 8.60 2.20
N CYS A 159 3.07 7.43 2.81
CA CYS A 159 2.50 6.21 2.25
C CYS A 159 0.98 6.26 2.40
N ALA A 160 0.29 6.52 1.30
CA ALA A 160 -1.16 6.55 1.25
C ALA A 160 -1.71 5.24 0.64
N PRO A 161 -2.96 4.85 0.96
CA PRO A 161 -3.65 3.82 0.22
C PRO A 161 -3.79 4.30 -1.22
N LYS A 162 -3.22 3.55 -2.15
CA LYS A 162 -3.29 3.86 -3.58
C LYS A 162 -3.34 2.59 -4.39
N ARG A 163 -3.52 2.78 -5.70
CA ARG A 163 -3.32 1.71 -6.68
C ARG A 163 -1.87 1.25 -6.59
N LEU A 164 -1.65 -0.05 -6.69
CA LEU A 164 -0.31 -0.61 -6.74
C LEU A 164 0.36 -0.07 -7.99
N ASP A 165 1.55 0.49 -7.83
CA ASP A 165 2.28 1.01 -8.97
C ASP A 165 2.79 -0.16 -9.80
N LEU A 166 2.76 -0.02 -11.14
CA LEU A 166 3.36 -1.02 -12.01
C LEU A 166 4.88 -0.93 -11.87
N ILE A 167 5.45 -1.91 -11.16
CA ILE A 167 6.89 -2.02 -10.98
C ILE A 167 7.43 -3.02 -12.00
N GLU A 168 8.19 -2.55 -12.98
CA GLU A 168 8.84 -3.41 -13.98
C GLU A 168 10.36 -3.26 -13.97
N ILE A 169 11.06 -4.39 -13.89
CA ILE A 169 12.52 -4.47 -13.92
C ILE A 169 12.93 -5.46 -14.99
N ASN A 170 13.67 -4.99 -16.00
CA ASN A 170 14.13 -5.81 -17.11
C ASN A 170 12.99 -6.64 -17.76
N GLY A 171 11.82 -6.04 -17.99
CA GLY A 171 10.65 -6.71 -18.57
C GLY A 171 9.91 -7.67 -17.64
N HIS A 172 10.27 -7.74 -16.35
CA HIS A 172 9.60 -8.62 -15.37
C HIS A 172 8.74 -7.78 -14.41
N PRO A 173 7.43 -8.09 -14.28
CA PRO A 173 6.58 -7.42 -13.31
C PRO A 173 6.96 -7.86 -11.89
N MET A 174 7.32 -6.89 -11.05
CA MET A 174 7.73 -7.13 -9.67
C MET A 174 6.55 -7.34 -8.74
N LEU A 175 5.37 -6.79 -9.04
CA LEU A 175 4.18 -6.94 -8.20
C LEU A 175 3.86 -8.41 -7.92
N GLY A 176 3.90 -9.28 -8.94
CA GLY A 176 3.69 -10.72 -8.74
C GLY A 176 4.73 -11.37 -7.82
N THR A 177 5.98 -10.90 -7.87
CA THR A 177 7.05 -11.36 -6.97
C THR A 177 6.80 -10.90 -5.54
N ILE A 178 6.49 -9.61 -5.34
CA ILE A 178 6.17 -9.02 -4.03
C ILE A 178 4.97 -9.74 -3.42
N LEU A 179 3.89 -9.89 -4.20
CA LEU A 179 2.68 -10.61 -3.79
C LEU A 179 2.98 -12.04 -3.33
N SER A 180 3.79 -12.77 -4.11
CA SER A 180 4.17 -14.14 -3.75
C SER A 180 4.97 -14.20 -2.44
N ILE A 181 5.83 -13.21 -2.18
CA ILE A 181 6.61 -13.15 -0.94
C ILE A 181 5.69 -12.81 0.25
N VAL A 182 4.82 -11.79 0.10
CA VAL A 182 3.85 -11.38 1.14
C VAL A 182 2.93 -12.56 1.51
N LYS A 183 2.36 -13.25 0.51
CA LYS A 183 1.52 -14.44 0.73
C LYS A 183 2.27 -15.62 1.35
N GLY A 184 3.57 -15.72 1.09
CA GLY A 184 4.43 -16.75 1.67
C GLY A 184 4.70 -16.55 3.17
N GLU A 185 4.57 -15.32 3.68
CA GLU A 185 4.81 -15.02 5.09
C GLU A 185 3.57 -15.31 5.94
N GLN A 186 3.45 -16.56 6.39
CA GLN A 186 2.29 -17.07 7.12
C GLN A 186 1.93 -16.25 8.35
N LYS A 187 2.91 -15.68 9.07
CA LYS A 187 2.62 -14.90 10.28
C LYS A 187 1.91 -13.58 9.96
N VAL A 188 2.31 -12.93 8.87
CA VAL A 188 1.69 -11.69 8.37
C VAL A 188 0.30 -12.00 7.80
N MET A 189 0.16 -13.10 7.06
CA MET A 189 -1.13 -13.51 6.47
C MET A 189 -2.14 -14.02 7.50
N LYS A 190 -1.68 -14.57 8.63
CA LYS A 190 -2.57 -15.07 9.69
C LYS A 190 -3.55 -14.02 10.21
N LEU A 191 -3.19 -12.73 10.19
CA LEU A 191 -4.10 -11.65 10.57
C LEU A 191 -5.33 -11.56 9.66
N ILE A 192 -5.16 -11.83 8.36
CA ILE A 192 -6.24 -11.90 7.36
C ILE A 192 -7.04 -13.21 7.52
N GLU A 193 -6.45 -14.26 8.09
CA GLU A 193 -7.13 -15.56 8.22
C GLU A 193 -7.89 -15.72 9.54
N LYS A 194 -7.70 -14.81 10.49
CA LYS A 194 -8.33 -14.87 11.82
C LYS A 194 -9.84 -14.67 11.76
N GLU A 195 -10.33 -13.80 10.89
CA GLU A 195 -11.75 -13.49 10.78
C GLU A 195 -12.44 -14.32 9.71
N PRO A 196 -13.76 -14.57 9.84
CA PRO A 196 -14.55 -15.12 8.75
C PRO A 196 -14.40 -14.25 7.51
N LYS A 197 -13.96 -14.86 6.41
CA LYS A 197 -13.80 -14.16 5.13
C LYS A 197 -15.17 -13.83 4.56
N ASP A 198 -15.35 -12.59 4.17
CA ASP A 198 -16.45 -12.11 3.35
C ASP A 198 -15.86 -11.52 2.07
N PRO A 199 -15.46 -12.39 1.13
CA PRO A 199 -14.71 -11.95 -0.04
C PRO A 199 -15.53 -10.95 -0.85
N CYS A 200 -14.84 -9.96 -1.43
CA CYS A 200 -15.52 -8.99 -2.27
C CYS A 200 -16.26 -9.70 -3.41
N PRO A 201 -17.46 -9.22 -3.79
CA PRO A 201 -18.10 -9.68 -5.00
C PRO A 201 -17.08 -9.58 -6.11
N GLN A 202 -16.64 -10.73 -6.63
CA GLN A 202 -15.78 -10.71 -7.80
C GLN A 202 -16.57 -9.97 -8.84
N GLN A 203 -16.07 -8.82 -9.28
CA GLN A 203 -16.64 -8.16 -10.44
C GLN A 203 -16.65 -9.24 -11.51
N GLN A 204 -17.85 -9.74 -11.86
CA GLN A 204 -17.97 -10.70 -12.93
C GLN A 204 -17.18 -10.07 -14.07
N PRO A 205 -16.13 -10.74 -14.59
CA PRO A 205 -15.37 -10.17 -15.69
C PRO A 205 -16.44 -9.81 -16.69
N HIS A 206 -16.65 -8.51 -16.91
CA HIS A 206 -17.77 -8.06 -17.71
C HIS A 206 -17.58 -8.80 -19.02
N LEU A 207 -18.44 -9.80 -19.24
CA LEU A 207 -18.55 -10.52 -20.49
C LEU A 207 -19.07 -9.45 -21.42
N THR A 208 -18.13 -8.66 -21.90
CA THR A 208 -18.29 -7.74 -22.99
C THR A 208 -18.69 -8.69 -24.09
N THR A 209 -20.00 -8.72 -24.32
CA THR A 209 -20.61 -9.36 -25.47
C THR A 209 -20.26 -8.44 -26.64
N ALA A 210 -18.96 -8.29 -26.89
CA ALA A 210 -18.37 -7.57 -27.99
C ALA A 210 -17.90 -8.67 -28.93
N ALA A 211 -18.85 -9.13 -29.74
CA ALA A 211 -18.54 -9.73 -31.02
C ALA A 211 -17.85 -8.66 -31.90
N ALA A 212 -16.59 -8.36 -31.65
CA ALA A 212 -15.71 -7.61 -32.54
C ALA A 212 -14.26 -7.73 -32.08
N LYS A 213 -13.48 -8.45 -32.90
CA LYS A 213 -12.01 -8.54 -32.95
C LYS A 213 -11.24 -7.49 -32.12
N GLY A 214 -10.49 -7.97 -31.13
CA GLY A 214 -9.24 -7.31 -30.70
C GLY A 214 -9.12 -6.87 -29.23
N THR A 215 -9.86 -7.44 -28.29
CA THR A 215 -9.80 -7.00 -26.88
C THR A 215 -8.76 -7.80 -26.07
N THR A 216 -7.74 -7.09 -25.61
CA THR A 216 -6.76 -7.54 -24.60
C THR A 216 -7.46 -7.88 -23.29
N ALA A 217 -7.06 -8.99 -22.66
CA ALA A 217 -7.56 -9.37 -21.34
C ALA A 217 -7.26 -8.27 -20.30
N ILE A 218 -8.24 -7.95 -19.47
CA ILE A 218 -8.09 -7.00 -18.35
C ILE A 218 -7.09 -7.59 -17.37
N THR A 219 -6.05 -6.83 -17.01
CA THR A 219 -5.01 -7.33 -16.11
C THR A 219 -5.48 -7.22 -14.64
N PRO A 220 -4.93 -8.04 -13.73
CA PRO A 220 -5.23 -7.92 -12.29
C PRO A 220 -5.00 -6.50 -11.73
N GLU A 221 -4.04 -5.76 -12.29
CA GLU A 221 -3.78 -4.36 -11.93
C GLU A 221 -4.95 -3.43 -12.33
N GLU A 222 -5.55 -3.63 -13.51
CA GLU A 222 -6.72 -2.88 -13.96
C GLU A 222 -7.97 -3.18 -13.12
N GLN A 223 -8.11 -4.41 -12.63
CA GLN A 223 -9.19 -4.75 -11.68
C GLN A 223 -9.00 -4.04 -10.33
N PHE A 224 -7.79 -4.06 -9.78
CA PHE A 224 -7.50 -3.34 -8.52
C PHE A 224 -7.72 -1.84 -8.66
N ALA A 225 -7.34 -1.29 -9.80
CA ALA A 225 -7.53 0.11 -10.14
C ALA A 225 -8.99 0.54 -10.04
N ASN A 226 -9.91 -0.19 -10.68
CA ASN A 226 -11.33 0.13 -10.70
C ASN A 226 -11.98 0.03 -9.32
N ILE A 227 -11.51 -0.90 -8.48
CA ILE A 227 -11.94 -0.99 -7.08
C ILE A 227 -11.53 0.29 -6.36
N LEU A 228 -10.24 0.65 -6.33
CA LEU A 228 -9.76 1.77 -5.52
C LEU A 228 -10.37 3.14 -5.91
N GLU A 229 -10.69 3.33 -7.19
CA GLU A 229 -11.35 4.56 -7.66
C GLU A 229 -12.81 4.70 -7.20
N GLY A 230 -13.53 3.57 -7.06
CA GLY A 230 -14.85 3.59 -6.43
C GLY A 230 -14.77 4.04 -4.96
N TRP A 231 -13.65 3.77 -4.30
CA TRP A 231 -13.48 3.98 -2.85
C TRP A 231 -13.14 5.42 -2.52
N LEU A 232 -12.25 6.06 -3.29
CA LEU A 232 -11.99 7.50 -3.17
C LEU A 232 -13.27 8.35 -3.42
N LYS A 233 -14.19 7.83 -4.24
CA LYS A 233 -15.48 8.48 -4.54
C LYS A 233 -16.56 8.24 -3.48
N GLN A 234 -16.51 7.14 -2.72
CA GLN A 234 -17.49 6.87 -1.66
C GLN A 234 -17.16 7.59 -0.35
N GLY A 235 -15.89 7.80 -0.03
CA GLY A 235 -15.46 8.55 1.16
C GLY A 235 -15.71 10.07 1.10
N THR A 236 -16.16 10.61 -0.03
CA THR A 236 -16.40 12.06 -0.22
C THR A 236 -17.88 12.46 -0.16
N VAL A 237 -18.82 11.51 -0.01
CA VAL A 237 -20.27 11.80 -0.12
C VAL A 237 -20.95 12.13 1.22
N SER A 238 -20.25 12.06 2.36
CA SER A 238 -20.86 12.26 3.68
C SER A 238 -20.48 13.60 4.33
N ASN A 239 -20.89 14.75 3.78
CA ASN A 239 -21.08 15.97 4.59
C ASN A 239 -21.86 17.12 3.90
N GLU A 240 -22.94 16.81 3.18
CA GLU A 240 -23.90 17.84 2.74
C GLU A 240 -25.28 17.59 3.35
N ASN A 241 -25.39 17.56 4.68
CA ASN A 241 -26.66 17.76 5.38
C ASN A 241 -26.45 18.21 6.85
N GLY A 242 -26.32 19.53 7.02
CA GLY A 242 -27.08 20.33 7.99
C GLY A 242 -26.93 20.09 9.50
N ALA A 243 -26.33 21.07 10.19
CA ALA A 243 -26.89 21.63 11.43
C ALA A 243 -26.43 23.08 11.61
N ILE A 244 -27.30 24.03 11.27
CA ILE A 244 -27.25 25.40 11.79
C ILE A 244 -27.94 25.35 13.15
N ILE A 245 -27.20 25.55 14.23
CA ILE A 245 -27.77 25.81 15.55
C ILE A 245 -27.61 27.30 15.82
N SER A 246 -28.75 27.97 15.96
CA SER A 246 -28.88 29.36 16.46
C SER A 246 -28.86 29.39 17.98
#